data_AF-A0A011UJS3-F1
#
_entry.id   AF-A0A011UJS3-F1
#
_cell.length_a   1.000
_cell.length_b   1.000
_cell.length_c   1.000
_cell.angle_alpha   90.00
_cell.angle_beta   90.00
_cell.angle_gamma   90.00
#
_symmetry.space_group_name_H-M   'P 1'
#
loop_
_entity.id
_entity.type
_entity.pdbx_description
1 polymer ?
#
loop_
_entity_poly.entity_id
_entity_poly.type
_entity_poly.pdbx_seq_one_letter_code
_entity_poly.pdbx_strand_id
1 'polypeptide(L)'
;MNPWHIEFCYLLFLLIFLMIGIISVILIIKGRHKKKNIKFPVISLVSNSLLLLILTLFGTSHHTYYKYNDWSILGSNISTVRQKYGAFDLGEVTDNKAGRAAYYIYTDNGPIMPDHLKHYYYIEYDEEGIIYKVYDACQSGG
;
A
#
# COMPACT_ATOMS: atom_id res chain seq x y z
N MET A 1 -1.53 -13.76 -1.23
CA MET A 1 -0.34 -13.68 -0.35
C MET A 1 -0.80 -13.03 0.94
N ASN A 2 -0.52 -13.62 2.10
CA ASN A 2 -0.98 -13.08 3.39
C ASN A 2 -0.37 -11.67 3.59
N PRO A 3 -1.16 -10.62 3.94
CA PRO A 3 -0.71 -9.24 4.07
C PRO A 3 0.52 -9.05 4.95
N TRP A 4 0.68 -9.89 5.98
CA TRP A 4 1.82 -9.87 6.90
C TRP A 4 3.17 -10.02 6.19
N HIS A 5 3.24 -10.79 5.09
CA HIS A 5 4.49 -10.90 4.33
C HIS A 5 4.88 -9.57 3.67
N ILE A 6 3.89 -8.82 3.19
CA ILE A 6 4.11 -7.54 2.52
C ILE A 6 4.51 -6.48 3.54
N GLU A 7 3.84 -6.43 4.68
CA GLU A 7 4.21 -5.55 5.79
C GLU A 7 5.62 -5.86 6.30
N PHE A 8 5.95 -7.13 6.48
CA PHE A 8 7.29 -7.55 6.90
C PHE A 8 8.36 -7.12 5.88
N CYS A 9 8.12 -7.35 4.58
CA CYS A 9 9.01 -6.88 3.52
C CYS A 9 9.15 -5.36 3.54
N TYR A 10 8.04 -4.63 3.70
CA TYR A 10 8.05 -3.17 3.78
C TYR A 10 8.91 -2.67 4.95
N LEU A 11 8.71 -3.22 6.15
CA LEU A 11 9.52 -2.89 7.34
C LEU A 11 11.00 -3.21 7.14
N LEU A 12 11.31 -4.36 6.54
CA LEU A 12 12.68 -4.75 6.23
C LEU A 12 13.35 -3.77 5.27
N PHE A 13 12.68 -3.37 4.19
CA PHE A 13 13.21 -2.37 3.25
C PHE A 13 13.40 -1.00 3.91
N LEU A 14 12.48 -0.60 4.78
CA LEU A 14 12.57 0.66 5.52
C LEU A 14 13.82 0.67 6.43
N LEU A 15 14.08 -0.43 7.15
CA LEU A 15 15.29 -0.62 7.94
C LEU A 15 16.57 -0.57 7.09
N ILE A 16 16.58 -1.24 5.94
CA ILE A 16 17.73 -1.25 5.01
C ILE A 16 18.03 0.17 4.52
N PHE A 17 17.02 0.91 4.07
CA PHE A 17 17.21 2.29 3.60
C PHE A 17 17.66 3.23 4.71
N LEU A 18 17.17 3.07 5.94
CA LEU A 18 17.67 3.83 7.10
C LEU A 18 19.15 3.55 7.35
N MET A 19 19.57 2.28 7.34
CA MET A 19 20.96 1.90 7.53
C MET A 19 21.88 2.46 6.44
N ILE A 20 21.47 2.38 5.17
CA ILE A 20 22.21 2.97 4.04
C ILE A 20 22.32 4.49 4.19
N GLY A 21 21.25 5.15 4.63
CA GLY A 21 21.25 6.59 4.91
C GLY A 21 22.26 6.96 6.00
N ILE A 22 22.25 6.25 7.13
CA ILE A 22 23.19 6.46 8.24
C ILE A 22 24.64 6.26 7.77
N ILE A 23 24.92 5.17 7.05
CA ILE A 23 26.26 4.88 6.52
C ILE A 23 26.71 6.00 5.57
N SER A 24 25.84 6.45 4.68
CA SER A 24 26.14 7.53 3.74
C SER A 24 26.50 8.83 4.47
N VAL A 25 25.74 9.19 5.51
CA VAL A 25 26.02 10.37 6.35
C VAL A 25 27.39 10.25 7.04
N ILE A 26 27.68 9.10 7.65
CA ILE A 26 28.98 8.84 8.30
C ILE A 26 30.13 9.00 7.29
N LEU A 27 29.99 8.45 6.09
CA LEU A 27 30.99 8.55 5.04
C LEU A 27 31.19 9.99 4.54
N ILE A 28 30.12 10.79 4.48
CA ILE A 28 30.19 12.23 4.15
C ILE A 28 30.97 12.98 5.23
N ILE A 29 30.65 12.78 6.50
CA ILE A 29 31.32 13.44 7.63
C ILE A 29 32.82 13.09 7.64
N LYS A 30 33.14 11.79 7.54
CA LYS A 30 34.52 11.29 7.50
C LYS A 30 35.27 11.81 6.27
N GLY A 31 34.60 11.87 5.12
CA GLY A 31 35.15 12.38 3.87
C GLY A 31 35.50 13.86 3.97
N ARG A 32 34.60 14.68 4.53
CA ARG A 32 34.86 16.11 4.79
C ARG A 32 36.02 16.32 5.76
N HIS A 33 36.05 15.59 6.88
CA HIS A 33 37.15 15.69 7.85
C HIS A 33 38.50 15.29 7.26
N LYS A 34 38.54 14.26 6.41
CA LYS A 34 39.78 13.77 5.77
C LYS A 34 40.07 14.43 4.42
N LYS A 35 39.33 15.47 4.02
CA LYS A 35 39.40 16.13 2.69
C LYS A 35 39.39 15.14 1.51
N LYS A 36 38.63 14.05 1.63
CA LYS A 36 38.43 13.04 0.58
C LYS A 36 37.22 13.38 -0.29
N ASN A 37 37.16 12.78 -1.47
CA ASN A 37 36.01 12.89 -2.36
C ASN A 37 34.74 12.31 -1.69
N ILE A 38 33.67 13.11 -1.64
CA ILE A 38 32.36 12.76 -1.06
C ILE A 38 31.26 12.52 -2.11
N LYS A 39 31.57 12.61 -3.41
CA LYS A 39 30.56 12.53 -4.48
C LYS A 39 29.72 11.24 -4.39
N PHE A 40 30.37 10.09 -4.21
CA PHE A 40 29.66 8.81 -4.15
C PHE A 40 28.72 8.70 -2.93
N PRO A 41 29.16 8.97 -1.68
CA PRO A 41 28.26 9.03 -0.53
C PRO A 41 27.08 10.00 -0.70
N VAL A 42 27.29 11.15 -1.34
CA VAL A 42 26.20 12.11 -1.61
C VAL A 42 25.20 11.56 -2.61
N ILE A 43 25.66 10.97 -3.72
CA ILE A 43 24.76 10.34 -4.72
C ILE A 43 23.98 9.20 -4.06
N SER A 44 24.65 8.35 -3.28
CA SER A 44 24.01 7.26 -2.55
C SER A 44 22.92 7.77 -1.61
N LEU A 45 23.19 8.84 -0.85
CA LEU A 45 22.21 9.45 0.05
C LEU A 45 20.98 9.97 -0.71
N VAL A 46 21.20 10.74 -1.80
CA VAL A 46 20.10 11.31 -2.59
C VAL A 46 19.24 10.21 -3.21
N SER A 47 19.86 9.21 -3.85
CA SER A 47 19.14 8.08 -4.44
C SER A 47 18.36 7.29 -3.39
N ASN A 48 18.97 7.05 -2.22
CA ASN A 48 18.33 6.35 -1.11
C ASN A 48 17.12 7.13 -0.56
N SER A 49 17.25 8.45 -0.39
CA SER A 49 16.13 9.31 0.02
C SER A 49 14.99 9.30 -0.98
N LEU A 50 15.29 9.32 -2.29
CA LEU A 50 14.27 9.23 -3.33
C LEU A 50 13.54 7.88 -3.31
N LEU A 51 14.27 6.79 -3.15
CA LEU A 51 13.68 5.45 -3.05
C LEU A 51 12.81 5.31 -1.79
N LEU A 52 13.27 5.84 -0.65
CA LEU A 52 12.49 5.84 0.59
C LEU A 52 11.21 6.66 0.44
N LEU A 53 11.26 7.80 -0.26
CA LEU A 53 10.09 8.60 -0.56
C LEU A 53 9.09 7.83 -1.43
N ILE A 54 9.55 7.18 -2.50
CA ILE A 54 8.71 6.36 -3.37
C ILE A 54 8.06 5.21 -2.60
N LEU A 55 8.83 4.51 -1.76
CA LEU A 55 8.32 3.42 -0.92
C LEU A 55 7.23 3.93 0.03
N THR A 56 7.45 5.09 0.67
CA THR A 56 6.48 5.70 1.59
C THR A 56 5.21 6.13 0.88
N LEU A 57 5.34 6.76 -0.30
CA LEU A 57 4.20 7.13 -1.14
C LEU A 57 3.40 5.89 -1.56
N PHE A 58 4.09 4.81 -1.95
CA PHE A 58 3.43 3.56 -2.31
C PHE A 58 2.66 2.95 -1.14
N GLY A 59 3.28 2.87 0.05
CA GLY A 59 2.64 2.32 1.25
C GLY A 59 1.43 3.14 1.71
N THR A 60 1.50 4.47 1.59
CA THR A 60 0.37 5.35 1.93
C THR A 60 -0.75 5.35 0.90
N SER A 61 -0.43 5.14 -0.39
CA SER A 61 -1.44 5.06 -1.45
C SER A 61 -2.08 3.68 -1.59
N HIS A 62 -1.50 2.63 -1.00
CA HIS A 62 -2.02 1.25 -1.01
C HIS A 62 -2.18 0.71 0.42
N HIS A 63 -2.61 1.57 1.33
CA HIS A 63 -2.67 1.28 2.76
C HIS A 63 -3.59 0.09 3.06
N THR A 64 -4.75 0.02 2.39
CA THR A 64 -5.71 -1.06 2.61
C THR A 64 -5.25 -2.37 1.96
N TYR A 65 -4.73 -2.34 0.73
CA TYR A 65 -4.12 -3.52 0.11
C TYR A 65 -3.21 -3.17 -1.08
N TYR A 66 -2.06 -3.83 -1.20
CA TYR A 66 -1.03 -3.51 -2.20
C TYR A 66 -1.48 -3.50 -3.67
N LYS A 67 -2.55 -4.24 -4.02
CA LYS A 67 -3.07 -4.33 -5.40
C LYS A 67 -3.92 -3.11 -5.78
N TYR A 68 -4.54 -2.45 -4.80
CA TYR A 68 -5.52 -1.39 -5.02
C TYR A 68 -4.96 -0.06 -4.52
N ASN A 69 -5.04 0.97 -5.36
CA ASN A 69 -4.53 2.30 -5.00
C ASN A 69 -5.68 3.12 -4.41
N ASP A 70 -5.71 3.20 -3.08
CA ASP A 70 -6.71 3.87 -2.28
C ASP A 70 -6.87 5.35 -2.68
N TRP A 71 -5.76 6.04 -2.98
CA TRP A 71 -5.83 7.45 -3.41
C TRP A 71 -6.51 7.62 -4.76
N SER A 72 -6.37 6.64 -5.66
CA SER A 72 -7.06 6.67 -6.96
C SER A 72 -8.51 6.19 -6.89
N ILE A 73 -8.90 5.55 -5.79
CA ILE A 73 -10.24 4.96 -5.61
C ILE A 73 -11.11 5.92 -4.80
N LEU A 74 -10.60 6.47 -3.70
CA LEU A 74 -11.30 7.43 -2.87
C LEU A 74 -11.65 8.70 -3.68
N GLY A 75 -12.90 9.14 -3.56
CA GLY A 75 -13.47 10.27 -4.30
C GLY A 75 -13.76 9.99 -5.79
N SER A 76 -13.42 8.80 -6.30
CA SER A 76 -13.73 8.41 -7.68
C SER A 76 -15.10 7.75 -7.79
N ASN A 77 -15.65 7.72 -9.01
CA ASN A 77 -16.90 7.03 -9.27
C ASN A 77 -16.68 5.50 -9.34
N ILE A 78 -17.59 4.74 -8.72
CA ILE A 78 -17.56 3.27 -8.66
C ILE A 78 -17.51 2.61 -10.04
N SER A 79 -18.13 3.21 -11.05
CA SER A 79 -18.07 2.74 -12.44
C SER A 79 -16.66 2.81 -13.03
N THR A 80 -15.91 3.87 -12.73
CA THR A 80 -14.53 4.07 -13.19
C THR A 80 -13.59 3.08 -12.50
N VAL A 81 -13.81 2.83 -11.21
CA VAL A 81 -13.07 1.81 -10.45
C VAL A 81 -13.31 0.42 -11.05
N ARG A 82 -14.57 0.09 -11.35
CA ARG A 82 -14.93 -1.18 -12.01
C ARG A 82 -14.27 -1.33 -13.39
N GLN A 83 -14.19 -0.25 -14.17
CA GLN A 83 -13.51 -0.27 -15.47
C GLN A 83 -12.01 -0.54 -15.32
N LYS A 84 -11.37 0.04 -14.31
CA LYS A 84 -9.92 -0.06 -14.08
C LYS A 84 -9.50 -1.39 -13.47
N TYR A 85 -10.24 -1.88 -12.48
CA TYR A 85 -9.87 -3.06 -11.67
C TYR A 85 -10.67 -4.32 -12.00
N GLY A 86 -11.72 -4.22 -12.82
CA GLY A 86 -12.58 -5.32 -13.22
C GLY A 86 -13.87 -5.41 -12.40
N ALA A 87 -14.66 -6.45 -12.67
CA ALA A 87 -15.92 -6.70 -11.97
C ALA A 87 -15.70 -7.00 -10.48
N PHE A 88 -16.62 -6.53 -9.64
CA PHE A 88 -16.60 -6.79 -8.20
C PHE A 88 -16.93 -8.26 -7.90
N ASP A 89 -16.30 -8.81 -6.87
CA ASP A 89 -16.55 -10.18 -6.40
C ASP A 89 -17.78 -10.24 -5.48
N LEU A 90 -18.09 -9.14 -4.78
CA LEU A 90 -19.27 -8.99 -3.95
C LEU A 90 -19.95 -7.64 -4.17
N GLY A 91 -21.28 -7.63 -4.02
CA GLY A 91 -22.13 -6.44 -4.13
C GLY A 91 -22.51 -6.13 -5.58
N GLU A 92 -23.76 -5.73 -5.78
CA GLU A 92 -24.22 -5.20 -7.06
C GLU A 92 -24.24 -3.68 -7.00
N VAL A 93 -23.70 -3.04 -8.03
CA VAL A 93 -23.76 -1.58 -8.18
C VAL A 93 -25.02 -1.25 -8.95
N THR A 94 -25.92 -0.51 -8.31
CA THR A 94 -27.16 -0.01 -8.92
C THR A 94 -27.08 1.50 -9.02
N ASP A 95 -27.52 2.06 -10.14
CA ASP A 95 -27.55 3.51 -10.33
C ASP A 95 -28.47 4.18 -9.30
N ASN A 96 -28.06 5.36 -8.82
CA ASN A 96 -28.80 6.20 -7.86
C ASN A 96 -29.07 5.53 -6.51
N LYS A 97 -28.19 4.62 -6.06
CA LYS A 97 -28.28 4.01 -4.73
C LYS A 97 -26.90 3.96 -4.09
N ALA A 98 -26.83 4.41 -2.84
CA ALA A 98 -25.67 4.15 -2.00
C ALA A 98 -25.54 2.64 -1.75
N GLY A 99 -24.31 2.16 -1.63
CA GLY A 99 -24.07 0.74 -1.48
C GLY A 99 -22.65 0.40 -1.14
N ARG A 100 -22.40 -0.92 -1.17
CA ARG A 100 -21.09 -1.49 -0.88
C ARG A 100 -20.77 -2.57 -1.90
N ALA A 101 -19.57 -2.49 -2.46
CA ALA A 101 -19.00 -3.52 -3.31
C ALA A 101 -17.66 -3.99 -2.73
N ALA A 102 -17.17 -5.15 -3.16
CA ALA A 102 -15.89 -5.64 -2.68
C ALA A 102 -15.13 -6.44 -3.72
N TYR A 103 -13.80 -6.39 -3.61
CA TYR A 103 -12.90 -7.29 -4.33
C TYR A 103 -12.31 -8.32 -3.38
N TYR A 104 -12.27 -9.58 -3.79
CA TYR A 104 -11.58 -10.63 -3.04
C TYR A 104 -10.08 -10.34 -3.02
N ILE A 105 -9.50 -10.48 -1.83
CA ILE A 105 -8.08 -10.25 -1.61
C ILE A 105 -7.36 -11.59 -1.41
N TYR A 106 -7.71 -12.31 -0.33
CA TYR A 106 -7.14 -13.61 0.02
C TYR A 106 -8.04 -14.36 1.02
N THR A 107 -7.80 -15.65 1.19
CA THR A 107 -8.30 -16.44 2.32
C THR A 107 -7.13 -16.70 3.25
N ASP A 108 -7.28 -16.45 4.54
CA ASP A 108 -6.21 -16.75 5.49
C ASP A 108 -6.17 -18.24 5.82
N ASN A 109 -5.27 -18.94 5.13
CA ASN A 109 -4.93 -20.33 5.42
C ASN A 109 -3.48 -20.43 5.93
N GLY A 110 -3.02 -19.38 6.62
CA GLY A 110 -1.68 -19.32 7.20
C GLY A 110 -1.38 -20.50 8.14
N PRO A 111 -0.10 -20.85 8.33
CA PRO A 111 0.31 -21.96 9.19
C PRO A 111 0.17 -21.65 10.69
N ILE A 112 0.02 -20.38 11.07
CA ILE A 112 -0.01 -19.92 12.46
C ILE A 112 -1.28 -19.10 12.66
N MET A 113 -2.21 -19.63 13.48
CA MET A 113 -3.50 -19.01 13.84
C MET A 113 -4.30 -18.42 12.65
N PRO A 114 -4.58 -19.21 11.59
CA PRO A 114 -5.41 -18.75 10.49
C PRO A 114 -6.86 -18.51 10.94
N ASP A 115 -7.51 -17.49 10.37
CA ASP A 115 -8.96 -17.30 10.57
C ASP A 115 -9.81 -18.13 9.59
N HIS A 116 -9.22 -18.68 8.52
CA HIS A 116 -9.90 -19.42 7.45
C HIS A 116 -11.02 -18.64 6.73
N LEU A 117 -11.09 -17.33 6.94
CA LEU A 117 -12.09 -16.45 6.34
C LEU A 117 -11.55 -15.84 5.06
N LYS A 118 -12.49 -15.46 4.19
CA LYS A 118 -12.19 -14.66 3.00
C LYS A 118 -12.13 -13.19 3.40
N HIS A 119 -11.00 -12.57 3.09
CA HIS A 119 -10.74 -11.15 3.24
C HIS A 119 -11.05 -10.42 1.95
N TYR A 120 -11.71 -9.27 2.07
CA TYR A 120 -12.21 -8.48 0.96
C TYR A 120 -11.82 -7.02 1.11
N TYR A 121 -11.50 -6.40 -0.03
CA TYR A 121 -11.30 -4.97 -0.16
C TYR A 121 -12.68 -4.35 -0.38
N TYR A 122 -13.27 -3.85 0.69
CA TYR A 122 -14.58 -3.22 0.66
C TYR A 122 -14.48 -1.78 0.21
N ILE A 123 -15.48 -1.38 -0.59
CA ILE A 123 -15.66 -0.04 -1.12
C ILE A 123 -17.10 0.36 -0.78
N GLU A 124 -17.25 1.45 -0.04
CA GLU A 124 -18.56 2.09 0.20
C GLU A 124 -18.67 3.34 -0.68
N TYR A 125 -19.83 3.50 -1.31
CA TYR A 125 -20.14 4.60 -2.20
C TYR A 125 -21.52 5.18 -1.92
N ASP A 126 -21.68 6.47 -2.21
CA ASP A 126 -22.94 7.20 -2.03
C ASP A 126 -23.91 7.02 -3.21
N GLU A 127 -25.05 7.73 -3.17
CA GLU A 127 -26.08 7.64 -4.21
C GLU A 127 -25.61 8.13 -5.58
N GLU A 128 -24.60 9.00 -5.64
CA GLU A 128 -23.98 9.48 -6.88
C GLU A 128 -22.91 8.50 -7.41
N GLY A 129 -22.67 7.41 -6.68
CA GLY A 129 -21.64 6.43 -6.97
C GLY A 129 -20.24 6.91 -6.60
N ILE A 130 -20.11 7.97 -5.81
CA ILE A 130 -18.82 8.49 -5.35
C ILE A 130 -18.36 7.69 -4.14
N ILE A 131 -17.12 7.21 -4.21
CA ILE A 131 -16.54 6.38 -3.17
C ILE A 131 -16.03 7.27 -2.05
N TYR A 132 -16.57 7.10 -0.85
CA TYR A 132 -16.14 7.87 0.33
C TYR A 132 -15.29 7.05 1.31
N LYS A 133 -15.25 5.72 1.17
CA LYS A 133 -14.53 4.84 2.11
C LYS A 133 -14.08 3.53 1.48
N VAL A 134 -12.87 3.12 1.85
CA VAL A 134 -12.28 1.82 1.52
C VAL A 134 -11.71 1.17 2.78
N TYR A 135 -11.82 -0.15 2.91
CA TYR A 135 -11.30 -0.87 4.07
C TYR A 135 -11.16 -2.38 3.80
N ASP A 136 -10.33 -3.04 4.59
CA ASP A 136 -10.20 -4.50 4.61
C ASP A 136 -11.12 -5.06 5.70
N ALA A 137 -11.89 -6.11 5.37
CA ALA A 137 -12.62 -6.88 6.36
C ALA A 137 -12.95 -8.29 5.84
N CYS A 138 -13.24 -9.18 6.79
CA CYS A 138 -13.86 -10.47 6.49
C CYS A 138 -15.33 -10.30 6.07
N GLN A 139 -15.85 -11.25 5.29
CA GLN A 139 -17.28 -11.33 5.04
C GLN A 139 -18.06 -11.59 6.34
N SER A 140 -18.96 -10.68 6.71
CA SER A 140 -19.82 -10.80 7.89
C SER A 140 -20.95 -11.81 7.65
N GLY A 141 -21.06 -12.84 8.51
CA GLY A 141 -22.18 -13.79 8.54
C GLY A 141 -21.91 -15.13 7.86
N GLY A 142 -20.89 -15.87 8.33
CA GLY A 142 -20.72 -17.30 8.04
C GLY A 142 -21.60 -18.17 8.93
#